data_AF-A0A2S9I841-F1
#
_entry.id   AF-A0A2S9I841-F1
#
_cell.length_a   1.000
_cell.length_b   1.000
_cell.length_c   1.000
_cell.angle_alpha   90.00
_cell.angle_beta   90.00
_cell.angle_gamma   90.00
#
_symmetry.space_group_name_H-M   'P 1'
#
loop_
_entity.id
_entity.type
_entity.pdbx_description
1 polymer ?
#
loop_
_entity_poly.entity_id
_entity_poly.type
_entity_poly.pdbx_seq_one_letter_code
_entity_poly.pdbx_strand_id
1 'polypeptide(L)'
;MRKIFLLTILLVADPAHSQVGQRFSDPTDAMMAEKYGTCTRYTCPPGTTVKVDVTEDDTDIATTSEGGVYDLLNLKGMKLLIVKEHETQSANAIVQAPGGQEYFIQWIFLKKI
;
A
#
# COMPACT_ATOMS: atom_id res chain seq x y z
N MET A 1 53.22 28.05 -20.87
CA MET A 1 52.21 29.04 -20.45
C MET A 1 50.84 28.55 -20.88
N ARG A 2 49.85 28.55 -19.97
CA ARG A 2 48.38 28.57 -20.22
C ARG A 2 47.79 27.32 -20.91
N LYS A 3 46.65 26.75 -20.53
CA LYS A 3 45.61 27.05 -19.52
C LYS A 3 44.84 25.74 -19.29
N ILE A 4 44.56 25.45 -18.03
CA ILE A 4 43.62 24.43 -17.55
C ILE A 4 42.22 24.80 -18.06
N PHE A 5 41.49 23.84 -18.61
CA PHE A 5 40.03 23.93 -18.77
C PHE A 5 39.38 22.83 -17.93
N LEU A 6 38.89 23.24 -16.76
CA LEU A 6 38.02 22.44 -15.91
C LEU A 6 36.66 22.32 -16.61
N LEU A 7 36.28 21.09 -16.96
CA LEU A 7 34.95 20.77 -17.44
C LEU A 7 34.09 20.40 -16.22
N THR A 8 33.37 21.39 -15.69
CA THR A 8 32.40 21.20 -14.60
C THR A 8 31.13 20.59 -15.19
N ILE A 9 30.90 19.30 -14.99
CA ILE A 9 29.64 18.63 -15.32
C ILE A 9 28.65 18.98 -14.21
N LEU A 10 27.71 19.88 -14.51
CA LEU A 10 26.52 20.12 -13.68
C LEU A 10 25.55 18.95 -13.87
N LEU A 11 25.50 18.04 -12.89
CA LEU A 11 24.36 17.14 -12.73
C LEU A 11 23.16 17.98 -12.33
N VAL A 12 22.23 18.21 -13.26
CA VAL A 12 20.89 18.68 -12.93
C VAL A 12 20.08 17.42 -12.63
N ALA A 13 19.87 17.15 -11.34
CA ALA A 13 18.91 16.14 -10.92
C ALA A 13 17.52 16.73 -11.09
N ASP A 14 16.85 16.38 -12.19
CA ASP A 14 15.43 16.69 -12.36
C ASP A 14 14.61 15.92 -11.31
N PRO A 15 13.81 16.61 -10.47
CA PRO A 15 12.84 15.91 -9.64
C PRO A 15 11.77 15.32 -10.56
N ALA A 16 11.77 13.99 -10.67
CA ALA A 16 10.71 13.23 -11.30
C ALA A 16 9.37 13.49 -10.59
N HIS A 17 8.66 14.53 -11.02
CA HIS A 17 7.24 14.69 -10.71
C HIS A 17 6.47 13.70 -11.55
N SER A 18 6.38 12.47 -11.03
CA SER A 18 5.47 11.44 -11.51
C SER A 18 4.05 12.02 -11.50
N GLN A 19 3.53 12.34 -12.68
CA GLN A 19 2.15 12.77 -12.85
C GLN A 19 1.25 11.57 -12.57
N VAL A 20 0.80 11.48 -11.32
CA VAL A 20 -0.25 10.56 -10.87
C VAL A 20 -1.53 10.93 -11.62
N GLY A 21 -1.86 10.15 -12.65
CA GLY A 21 -3.16 10.21 -13.31
C GLY A 21 -4.25 10.05 -12.26
N GLN A 22 -5.20 10.97 -12.26
CA GLN A 22 -6.33 11.00 -11.32
C GLN A 22 -7.27 9.81 -11.56
N ARG A 23 -6.89 8.65 -11.04
CA ARG A 23 -7.84 7.63 -10.64
C ARG A 23 -8.23 8.00 -9.21
N PHE A 24 -9.50 8.25 -8.98
CA PHE A 24 -9.99 8.71 -7.68
C PHE A 24 -9.77 7.59 -6.65
N SER A 25 -8.93 7.84 -5.65
CA SER A 25 -9.03 7.09 -4.40
C SER A 25 -10.39 7.39 -3.80
N ASP A 26 -10.93 6.45 -3.03
CA ASP A 26 -11.99 6.82 -2.10
C ASP A 26 -11.43 7.95 -1.22
N PRO A 27 -12.10 9.12 -1.11
CA PRO A 27 -11.63 10.20 -0.24
C PRO A 27 -11.40 9.72 1.20
N THR A 28 -12.19 8.72 1.63
CA THR A 28 -12.07 8.09 2.95
C THR A 28 -10.73 7.39 3.10
N ASP A 29 -10.31 6.58 2.11
CA ASP A 29 -9.02 5.88 2.12
C ASP A 29 -7.85 6.86 2.18
N ALA A 30 -7.93 7.96 1.41
CA ALA A 30 -6.89 8.99 1.39
C ALA A 30 -6.78 9.72 2.74
N MET A 31 -7.90 10.10 3.33
CA MET A 31 -7.92 10.75 4.64
C MET A 31 -7.37 9.83 5.74
N MET A 32 -7.74 8.56 5.72
CA MET A 32 -7.23 7.57 6.68
C MET A 32 -5.73 7.32 6.49
N ALA A 33 -5.28 7.21 5.24
CA ALA A 33 -3.87 7.08 4.92
C ALA A 33 -3.05 8.29 5.38
N GLU A 34 -3.55 9.50 5.17
CA GLU A 34 -2.90 10.73 5.64
C GLU A 34 -2.82 10.78 7.17
N LYS A 35 -3.92 10.43 7.85
CA LYS A 35 -4.02 10.54 9.31
C LYS A 35 -3.27 9.43 10.06
N TYR A 36 -3.33 8.20 9.56
CA TYR A 36 -2.83 7.01 10.26
C TYR A 36 -1.61 6.36 9.59
N GLY A 37 -1.21 6.85 8.42
CA GLY A 37 -0.09 6.28 7.65
C GLY A 37 -0.41 4.93 7.02
N THR A 38 -1.69 4.66 6.78
CA THR A 38 -2.18 3.40 6.18
C THR A 38 -2.02 3.42 4.66
N CYS A 39 -2.17 2.26 4.05
CA CYS A 39 -2.11 2.10 2.61
C CYS A 39 -3.36 2.68 1.94
N THR A 40 -3.17 3.08 0.70
CA THR A 40 -4.22 3.19 -0.31
C THR A 40 -3.80 2.33 -1.49
N ARG A 41 -4.69 2.13 -2.46
CA ARG A 41 -4.34 1.48 -3.73
C ARG A 41 -3.19 2.16 -4.49
N TYR A 42 -2.95 3.46 -4.24
CA TYR A 42 -1.87 4.22 -4.89
C TYR A 42 -0.55 4.17 -4.13
N THR A 43 -0.61 4.22 -2.80
CA THR A 43 0.59 4.22 -1.96
C THR A 43 1.15 2.82 -1.74
N CYS A 44 0.31 1.79 -1.91
CA CYS A 44 0.66 0.38 -1.82
C CYS A 44 0.10 -0.38 -3.05
N PRO A 45 0.68 -0.20 -4.25
CA PRO A 45 0.24 -0.92 -5.44
C PRO A 45 0.57 -2.43 -5.35
N PRO A 46 0.03 -3.26 -6.26
CA PRO A 46 0.40 -4.68 -6.36
C PRO A 46 1.92 -4.89 -6.39
N GLY A 47 2.37 -5.92 -5.68
CA GLY A 47 3.80 -6.20 -5.41
C GLY A 47 4.32 -5.55 -4.13
N THR A 48 3.56 -4.67 -3.48
CA THR A 48 3.95 -4.07 -2.20
C THR A 48 3.79 -5.07 -1.06
N THR A 49 4.81 -5.19 -0.21
CA THR A 49 4.69 -5.93 1.05
C THR A 49 4.10 -5.03 2.13
N VAL A 50 3.11 -5.53 2.84
CA VAL A 50 2.38 -4.83 3.89
C VAL A 50 2.23 -5.72 5.12
N LYS A 51 1.74 -5.12 6.20
CA LYS A 51 1.26 -5.82 7.40
C LYS A 51 -0.12 -5.27 7.78
N VAL A 52 -0.87 -6.07 8.53
CA VAL A 52 -2.08 -5.60 9.20
C VAL A 52 -1.69 -4.75 10.42
N ASP A 53 -2.22 -3.53 10.47
CA ASP A 53 -2.07 -2.58 11.57
C ASP A 53 -3.42 -2.33 12.24
N VAL A 54 -3.70 -3.13 13.26
CA VAL A 54 -4.92 -3.07 14.06
C VAL A 54 -4.58 -3.06 15.55
N THR A 55 -5.48 -2.51 16.35
CA THR A 55 -5.46 -2.52 17.81
C THR A 55 -6.57 -3.42 18.36
N GLU A 56 -6.54 -3.72 19.66
CA GLU A 56 -7.58 -4.57 20.28
C GLU A 56 -8.96 -3.88 20.32
N ASP A 57 -9.00 -2.56 20.13
CA ASP A 57 -10.24 -1.77 20.08
C ASP A 57 -10.85 -1.70 18.65
N ASP A 58 -10.09 -2.11 17.63
CA ASP A 58 -10.58 -2.12 16.25
C ASP A 58 -11.46 -3.36 16.01
N THR A 59 -12.67 -3.15 15.47
CA THR A 59 -13.60 -4.23 15.15
C THR A 59 -13.76 -4.39 13.64
N ASP A 60 -12.95 -5.26 13.02
CA ASP A 60 -13.15 -5.65 11.62
C ASP A 60 -12.60 -7.05 11.32
N ILE A 61 -12.92 -7.57 10.14
CA ILE A 61 -12.63 -8.93 9.69
C ILE A 61 -11.89 -8.93 8.35
N ALA A 62 -11.07 -9.96 8.14
CA ALA A 62 -10.64 -10.37 6.81
C ALA A 62 -11.57 -11.47 6.29
N THR A 63 -11.80 -11.47 4.98
CA THR A 63 -12.51 -12.56 4.31
C THR A 63 -11.64 -13.24 3.26
N THR A 64 -11.92 -14.48 2.89
CA THR A 64 -11.23 -15.19 1.80
C THR A 64 -12.17 -15.43 0.63
N SER A 65 -11.64 -15.79 -0.55
CA SER A 65 -12.45 -16.08 -1.74
C SER A 65 -13.39 -17.27 -1.57
N GLU A 66 -13.10 -18.14 -0.60
CA GLU A 66 -13.92 -19.31 -0.24
C GLU A 66 -14.98 -18.98 0.82
N GLY A 67 -15.09 -17.71 1.24
CA GLY A 67 -16.06 -17.27 2.26
C GLY A 67 -15.61 -17.48 3.70
N GLY A 68 -14.34 -17.81 3.94
CA GLY A 68 -13.76 -17.83 5.28
C GLY A 68 -13.74 -16.44 5.90
N VAL A 69 -14.01 -16.34 7.20
CA VAL A 69 -14.03 -15.08 7.96
C VAL A 69 -13.03 -15.18 9.11
N TYR A 70 -12.18 -14.17 9.23
CA TYR A 70 -11.09 -14.14 10.19
C TYR A 70 -11.05 -12.79 10.90
N ASP A 71 -10.85 -12.80 12.22
CA ASP A 71 -10.52 -11.59 12.97
C ASP A 71 -9.17 -11.02 12.47
N LEU A 72 -9.12 -9.70 12.20
CA LEU A 72 -7.89 -9.04 11.74
C LEU A 72 -6.75 -9.12 12.75
N LEU A 73 -7.05 -9.21 14.05
CA LEU A 73 -6.02 -9.38 15.08
C LEU A 73 -5.20 -10.65 14.88
N ASN A 74 -5.81 -11.71 14.31
CA ASN A 74 -5.10 -12.96 13.99
C ASN A 74 -4.11 -12.80 12.83
N LEU A 75 -4.26 -11.76 12.02
CA LEU A 75 -3.39 -11.45 10.89
C LEU A 75 -2.36 -10.36 11.23
N LYS A 76 -2.43 -9.77 12.43
CA LYS A 76 -1.54 -8.70 12.88
C LYS A 76 -0.09 -9.15 12.85
N GLY A 77 0.76 -8.32 12.25
CA GLY A 77 2.21 -8.59 12.12
C GLY A 77 2.59 -9.63 11.06
N MET A 78 1.62 -10.29 10.40
CA MET A 78 1.91 -11.14 9.25
C MET A 78 2.39 -10.28 8.07
N LYS A 79 3.42 -10.75 7.36
CA LYS A 79 3.86 -10.11 6.11
C LYS A 79 2.97 -10.59 4.98
N LEU A 80 2.28 -9.66 4.34
CA LEU A 80 1.33 -9.93 3.27
C LEU A 80 1.79 -9.22 2.00
N LEU A 81 1.55 -9.85 0.85
CA LEU A 81 1.83 -9.26 -0.45
C LEU A 81 0.54 -8.75 -1.09
N ILE A 82 0.48 -7.48 -1.48
CA ILE A 82 -0.65 -7.00 -2.28
C ILE A 82 -0.57 -7.64 -3.67
N VAL A 83 -1.59 -8.39 -4.05
CA VAL A 83 -1.61 -9.11 -5.34
C VAL A 83 -2.48 -8.42 -6.38
N LYS A 84 -3.59 -7.79 -5.95
CA LYS A 84 -4.49 -7.05 -6.84
C LYS A 84 -5.38 -6.09 -6.04
N GLU A 85 -5.87 -5.08 -6.73
CA GLU A 85 -6.96 -4.23 -6.24
C GLU A 85 -8.29 -4.94 -6.50
N HIS A 86 -9.24 -4.88 -5.56
CA HIS A 86 -10.57 -5.42 -5.82
C HIS A 86 -11.36 -4.44 -6.71
N GLU A 87 -11.48 -4.75 -8.01
CA GLU A 87 -12.04 -3.84 -9.03
C GLU A 87 -13.44 -3.30 -8.69
N THR A 88 -14.25 -4.07 -7.94
CA THR A 88 -15.63 -3.71 -7.58
C THR A 88 -15.83 -3.32 -6.11
N GLN A 89 -14.80 -3.46 -5.26
CA GLN A 89 -14.86 -3.11 -3.83
C GLN A 89 -13.67 -2.23 -3.52
N SER A 90 -13.80 -0.96 -3.86
CA SER A 90 -12.72 0.03 -3.85
C SER A 90 -12.02 0.20 -2.50
N ALA A 91 -12.68 -0.19 -1.41
CA ALA A 91 -12.17 -0.13 -0.04
C ALA A 91 -11.29 -1.34 0.35
N ASN A 92 -11.32 -2.44 -0.40
CA ASN A 92 -10.59 -3.67 -0.09
C ASN A 92 -9.37 -3.88 -1.00
N ALA A 93 -8.26 -4.28 -0.41
CA ALA A 93 -7.12 -4.87 -1.08
C ALA A 93 -7.24 -6.40 -1.08
N ILE A 94 -6.66 -7.04 -2.10
CA ILE A 94 -6.43 -8.48 -2.05
C ILE A 94 -4.96 -8.70 -1.71
N VAL A 95 -4.73 -9.36 -0.58
CA VAL A 95 -3.41 -9.61 -0.04
C VAL A 95 -3.17 -11.10 0.11
N GLN A 96 -1.97 -11.55 -0.22
CA GLN A 96 -1.56 -12.94 -0.14
C GLN A 96 -0.62 -13.16 1.06
N ALA A 97 -0.97 -14.12 1.90
CA ALA A 97 -0.16 -14.56 3.01
C ALA A 97 0.93 -15.56 2.58
N PRO A 98 1.96 -15.78 3.43
CA PRO A 98 2.89 -16.88 3.24
C PRO A 98 2.13 -18.20 3.24
N GLY A 99 2.25 -18.98 2.16
CA GLY A 99 1.45 -20.19 1.93
C GLY A 99 0.36 -20.02 0.87
N GLY A 100 0.18 -18.81 0.33
CA GLY A 100 -0.64 -18.57 -0.86
C GLY A 100 -2.10 -18.21 -0.59
N GLN A 101 -2.56 -18.28 0.67
CA GLN A 101 -3.91 -17.87 1.05
C GLN A 101 -4.13 -16.38 0.75
N GLU A 102 -5.19 -16.08 0.02
CA GLU A 102 -5.62 -14.70 -0.24
C GLU A 102 -6.67 -14.25 0.77
N TYR A 103 -6.56 -12.98 1.19
CA TYR A 103 -7.49 -12.28 2.05
C TYR A 103 -7.95 -10.98 1.39
N PHE A 104 -9.21 -10.62 1.59
CA PHE A 104 -9.76 -9.30 1.34
C PHE A 104 -9.70 -8.51 2.65
N ILE A 105 -8.95 -7.41 2.66
CA ILE A 105 -8.75 -6.56 3.84
C ILE A 105 -8.91 -5.11 3.43
N GLN A 106 -9.59 -4.31 4.25
CA GLN A 106 -9.75 -2.89 3.95
C GLN A 106 -8.40 -2.17 3.97
N TRP A 107 -8.21 -1.22 3.05
CA TRP A 107 -6.97 -0.44 2.92
C TRP A 107 -6.55 0.24 4.22
N ILE A 108 -7.53 0.69 5.00
CA ILE A 108 -7.34 1.40 6.27
C ILE A 108 -6.62 0.56 7.34
N PHE A 109 -6.55 -0.76 7.19
CA PHE A 109 -5.86 -1.64 8.13
C PHE A 109 -4.50 -2.15 7.62
N LEU A 110 -4.04 -1.68 6.45
CA LEU A 110 -2.79 -2.12 5.85
C LEU A 110 -1.73 -1.04 5.98
N LYS A 111 -0.50 -1.44 6.35
CA LYS A 111 0.67 -0.56 6.35
C LYS A 111 1.83 -1.18 5.59
N LYS A 112 2.50 -0.36 4.79
CA LYS A 112 3.73 -0.73 4.10
C LYS A 112 4.83 -1.07 5.09
N ILE A 113 5.63 -2.09 4.77
CA ILE A 113 6.82 -2.50 5.54
C ILE A 113 8.10 -2.40 4.71
#